data_AF-A0A238D5A6-F1
#
_entry.id   AF-A0A238D5A6-F1
#
_cell.length_a   1.000
_cell.length_b   1.000
_cell.length_c   1.000
_cell.angle_alpha   90.00
_cell.angle_beta   90.00
_cell.angle_gamma   90.00
#
_symmetry.space_group_name_H-M   'P 1'
#
loop_
_entity.id
_entity.type
_entity.pdbx_description
1 polymer ?
#
loop_
_entity_poly.entity_id
_entity_poly.type
_entity_poly.pdbx_seq_one_letter_code
_entity_poly.pdbx_strand_id
1 'polypeptide(L)'
;MFPTLLLGGTLYNLGVWADKLVFWFTPQTSSAVIGPLRASTIYDLPVFLAYLCVIPGMGVFLVKFETDFVEWYDKFYTAVRAGGALQDIAGFHDRMQDTVREGIYQIIKVQAITLLALYTFVGPLFHAIGISDLYIPLFLVQAVAASFQVLLLAVLNVFFYLDRRREVVLITALLTVLNLALSVLSIHLGAEYFGYGFAVALLVTLLAGLLLVQRLFRRLEYQTFMLQG
;
A
#
# COMPACT_ATOMS: atom_id res chain seq x y z
N MET A 1 15.49 -3.16 -21.10
CA MET A 1 14.22 -3.83 -20.71
C MET A 1 13.91 -3.84 -19.20
N PHE A 2 14.80 -3.40 -18.29
CA PHE A 2 14.56 -3.43 -16.83
C PHE A 2 14.58 -2.10 -16.04
N PRO A 3 14.91 -0.91 -16.60
CA PRO A 3 15.10 0.29 -15.77
C PRO A 3 13.80 0.73 -15.08
N THR A 4 12.64 0.59 -15.74
CA THR A 4 11.35 1.02 -15.18
C THR A 4 10.89 0.16 -14.00
N LEU A 5 11.21 -1.14 -14.00
CA LEU A 5 10.90 -2.04 -12.88
C LEU A 5 11.82 -1.76 -11.69
N LEU A 6 13.11 -1.57 -11.97
CA LEU A 6 14.10 -1.20 -10.95
C LEU A 6 13.75 0.16 -10.33
N LEU A 7 13.35 1.14 -11.14
CA LEU A 7 12.87 2.43 -10.69
C LEU A 7 11.58 2.31 -9.85
N GLY A 8 10.59 1.53 -10.30
CA GLY A 8 9.36 1.33 -9.53
C GLY A 8 9.61 0.70 -8.15
N GLY A 9 10.42 -0.36 -8.09
CA GLY A 9 10.77 -1.03 -6.83
C GLY A 9 11.62 -0.15 -5.91
N THR A 10 12.62 0.55 -6.45
CA THR A 10 13.45 1.46 -5.65
C THR A 10 12.67 2.66 -5.13
N LEU A 11 11.83 3.29 -5.97
CA LEU A 11 10.96 4.38 -5.55
C LEU A 11 9.94 3.95 -4.51
N TYR A 12 9.33 2.77 -4.64
CA TYR A 12 8.42 2.25 -3.64
C TYR A 12 9.11 2.10 -2.27
N ASN A 13 10.27 1.45 -2.25
CA ASN A 13 11.03 1.27 -1.00
C ASN A 13 11.47 2.62 -0.43
N LEU A 14 12.00 3.52 -1.25
CA LEU A 14 12.35 4.89 -0.82
C LEU A 14 11.13 5.63 -0.26
N GLY A 15 9.96 5.49 -0.89
CA GLY A 15 8.74 6.13 -0.44
C GLY A 15 8.24 5.60 0.89
N VAL A 16 8.34 4.30 1.15
CA VAL A 16 7.98 3.68 2.43
C VAL A 16 8.97 4.01 3.55
N TRP A 17 10.23 4.29 3.21
CA TRP A 17 11.29 4.61 4.17
C TRP A 17 11.55 6.10 4.35
N ALA A 18 10.98 6.96 3.49
CA ALA A 18 11.26 8.40 3.48
C ALA A 18 10.98 9.04 4.84
N ASP A 19 9.87 8.68 5.50
CA ASP A 19 9.53 9.16 6.83
C ASP A 19 10.64 8.85 7.85
N LYS A 20 11.08 7.60 7.94
CA LYS A 20 12.11 7.13 8.88
C LYS A 20 13.41 7.88 8.66
N LEU A 21 13.82 8.05 7.40
CA LEU A 21 15.02 8.83 7.07
C LEU A 21 14.90 10.27 7.60
N VAL A 22 13.75 10.92 7.39
CA VAL A 22 13.52 12.28 7.91
C VAL A 22 13.61 12.31 9.45
N PHE A 23 13.01 11.36 10.16
CA PHE A 23 13.08 11.26 11.63
C PHE A 23 14.50 10.94 12.14
N TRP A 24 15.27 10.14 11.40
CA TRP A 24 16.64 9.77 11.76
C TRP A 24 17.64 10.90 11.56
N PHE A 25 17.43 11.79 10.57
CA PHE A 25 18.30 12.93 10.31
C PHE A 25 17.89 14.21 11.05
N THR A 26 16.76 14.19 11.77
CA THR A 26 16.28 15.33 12.57
C THR A 26 16.87 15.29 13.99
N PRO A 27 17.65 16.30 14.44
CA PRO A 27 18.35 16.27 15.72
C PRO A 27 17.44 16.06 16.95
N GLN A 28 16.20 16.57 16.92
CA GLN A 28 15.30 16.48 18.09
C GLN A 28 14.74 15.07 18.33
N THR A 29 14.60 14.25 17.28
CA THR A 29 13.97 12.92 17.35
C THR A 29 14.97 11.78 17.24
N SER A 30 16.24 12.11 16.99
CA SER A 30 17.24 11.16 16.54
C SER A 30 18.22 10.77 17.63
N SER A 31 18.35 9.48 17.88
CA SER A 31 19.37 8.86 18.73
C SER A 31 20.46 8.21 17.88
N ALA A 32 21.72 8.40 18.29
CA ALA A 32 22.84 7.69 17.67
C ALA A 32 22.85 6.24 18.17
N VAL A 33 22.93 5.27 17.24
CA VAL A 33 23.00 3.84 17.58
C VAL A 33 24.45 3.36 17.47
N ILE A 34 25.00 3.28 16.26
CA ILE A 34 26.40 2.92 16.00
C ILE A 34 26.91 3.67 14.77
N GLY A 35 27.96 4.48 14.92
CA GLY A 35 28.59 5.22 13.82
C GLY A 35 27.60 6.15 13.09
N PRO A 36 27.45 6.07 11.75
CA PRO A 36 26.48 6.89 11.02
C PRO A 36 25.03 6.41 11.16
N LEU A 37 24.78 5.24 11.77
CA LEU A 37 23.43 4.70 11.94
C LEU A 37 22.72 5.42 13.09
N ARG A 38 21.60 6.04 12.74
CA ARG A 38 20.72 6.79 13.65
C ARG A 38 19.35 6.11 13.67
N ALA A 39 18.68 6.17 14.80
CA ALA A 39 17.34 5.65 14.98
C ALA A 39 16.48 6.69 15.70
N SER A 40 15.17 6.51 15.69
CA SER A 40 14.26 7.28 16.52
C SER A 40 13.43 6.33 17.35
N THR A 41 13.83 6.07 18.60
CA THR A 41 13.11 5.12 19.48
C THR A 41 11.64 5.52 19.66
N ILE A 42 11.36 6.83 19.62
CA ILE A 42 10.00 7.38 19.78
C ILE A 42 9.12 7.00 18.59
N TYR A 43 9.69 6.93 17.38
CA TYR A 43 8.94 6.71 16.14
C TYR A 43 9.03 5.26 15.64
N ASP A 44 10.23 4.67 15.68
CA ASP A 44 10.51 3.36 15.08
C ASP A 44 9.79 2.22 15.81
N LEU A 45 9.65 2.29 17.14
CA LEU A 45 8.98 1.24 17.92
C LEU A 45 7.47 1.17 17.61
N PRO A 46 6.70 2.26 17.67
CA PRO A 46 5.29 2.26 17.24
C PRO A 46 5.09 1.83 15.80
N VAL A 47 5.96 2.29 14.89
CA VAL A 47 5.92 1.90 13.48
C VAL A 47 6.14 0.40 13.31
N PHE A 48 7.15 -0.16 13.97
CA PHE A 48 7.43 -1.60 13.92
C PHE A 48 6.22 -2.42 14.40
N LEU A 49 5.63 -2.06 15.53
CA LEU A 49 4.44 -2.74 16.05
C LEU A 49 3.25 -2.64 15.06
N ALA A 50 3.05 -1.47 14.45
CA ALA A 50 2.02 -1.28 13.43
C ALA A 50 2.20 -2.19 12.21
N TYR A 51 3.43 -2.47 11.78
CA TYR A 51 3.69 -3.42 10.69
C TYR A 51 3.36 -4.88 11.07
N LEU A 52 3.46 -5.27 12.34
CA LEU A 52 3.02 -6.61 12.78
C LEU A 52 1.51 -6.77 12.63
N CYS A 53 0.76 -5.69 12.91
CA CYS A 53 -0.69 -5.67 12.78
C CYS A 53 -1.19 -5.85 11.35
N VAL A 54 -0.32 -5.65 10.36
CA VAL A 54 -0.64 -5.76 8.95
C VAL A 54 -0.64 -7.21 8.45
N ILE A 55 0.01 -8.13 9.17
CA ILE A 55 0.19 -9.54 8.79
C ILE A 55 -1.11 -10.23 8.34
N PRO A 56 -2.26 -10.10 9.03
CA PRO A 56 -3.50 -10.76 8.60
C PRO A 56 -3.99 -10.27 7.23
N GLY A 57 -3.89 -8.97 6.96
CA GLY A 57 -4.28 -8.41 5.66
C GLY A 57 -3.34 -8.84 4.54
N MET A 58 -2.03 -8.91 4.81
CA MET A 58 -1.06 -9.46 3.86
C MET A 58 -1.30 -10.95 3.57
N GLY A 59 -1.69 -11.74 4.58
CA GLY A 59 -2.03 -13.15 4.38
C GLY A 59 -3.20 -13.35 3.42
N VAL A 60 -4.26 -12.55 3.55
CA VAL A 60 -5.40 -12.56 2.62
C VAL A 60 -4.99 -12.11 1.22
N PHE A 61 -4.18 -11.05 1.13
CA PHE A 61 -3.66 -10.57 -0.14
C PHE A 61 -2.87 -11.65 -0.90
N LEU A 62 -1.91 -12.32 -0.26
CA LEU A 62 -1.07 -13.32 -0.91
C LEU A 62 -1.82 -14.61 -1.24
N VAL A 63 -2.58 -15.15 -0.28
CA VAL A 63 -3.15 -16.50 -0.42
C VAL A 63 -4.39 -16.50 -1.31
N LYS A 64 -5.26 -15.50 -1.14
CA LYS A 64 -6.52 -15.44 -1.90
C LYS A 64 -6.39 -14.54 -3.11
N PHE A 65 -6.10 -13.27 -2.89
CA PHE A 65 -6.24 -12.29 -3.95
C PHE A 65 -5.25 -12.51 -5.10
N GLU A 66 -3.97 -12.69 -4.79
CA GLU A 66 -2.95 -12.91 -5.81
C GLU A 66 -3.20 -14.20 -6.60
N THR A 67 -3.53 -15.30 -5.92
CA THR A 67 -3.88 -16.57 -6.57
C THR A 67 -5.09 -16.44 -7.50
N ASP A 68 -6.19 -15.88 -7.02
CA ASP A 68 -7.43 -15.73 -7.79
C ASP A 68 -7.20 -14.82 -9.02
N PHE A 69 -6.43 -13.73 -8.85
CA PHE A 69 -6.13 -12.81 -9.94
C PHE A 69 -5.29 -13.47 -11.04
N VAL A 70 -4.25 -14.24 -10.66
CA VAL A 70 -3.39 -14.96 -11.61
C VAL A 70 -4.19 -15.92 -12.48
N GLU A 71 -5.11 -16.67 -11.89
CA GLU A 71 -5.93 -17.64 -12.64
C GLU A 71 -6.78 -16.96 -13.71
N TRP A 72 -7.47 -15.87 -13.38
CA TRP A 72 -8.31 -15.15 -14.35
C TRP A 72 -7.48 -14.40 -15.38
N TYR A 73 -6.34 -13.86 -14.98
CA TYR A 73 -5.39 -13.22 -15.90
C TYR A 73 -4.86 -14.20 -16.95
N ASP A 74 -4.47 -15.42 -16.56
CA ASP A 74 -3.96 -16.41 -17.51
C ASP A 74 -5.06 -16.92 -18.45
N LYS A 75 -6.28 -17.13 -17.95
CA LYS A 75 -7.45 -17.46 -18.79
C LYS A 75 -7.73 -16.37 -19.83
N PHE A 76 -7.71 -15.10 -19.42
CA PHE A 76 -7.91 -13.96 -20.31
C PHE A 76 -6.83 -13.90 -21.41
N TYR A 77 -5.54 -13.92 -21.02
CA TYR A 77 -4.45 -13.82 -22.00
C TYR A 77 -4.33 -15.05 -22.89
N THR A 78 -4.69 -16.23 -22.41
CA THR A 78 -4.72 -17.45 -23.22
C THR A 78 -5.86 -17.39 -24.24
N ALA A 79 -7.06 -16.95 -23.84
CA ALA A 79 -8.18 -16.75 -24.76
C ALA A 79 -7.84 -15.73 -25.86
N VAL A 80 -7.18 -14.62 -25.51
CA VAL A 80 -6.74 -13.61 -26.47
C VAL A 80 -5.70 -14.18 -27.45
N ARG A 81 -4.72 -14.94 -26.95
CA ARG A 81 -3.65 -15.54 -27.80
C ARG A 81 -4.16 -16.67 -28.69
N ALA A 82 -5.11 -17.47 -28.20
CA ALA A 82 -5.67 -18.61 -28.92
C ALA A 82 -6.78 -18.22 -29.91
N GLY A 83 -7.19 -16.94 -29.96
CA GLY A 83 -8.29 -16.49 -30.79
C GLY A 83 -9.66 -17.01 -30.33
N GLY A 84 -9.86 -17.09 -29.02
CA GLY A 84 -11.13 -17.51 -28.41
C GLY A 84 -12.30 -16.60 -28.77
N ALA A 85 -13.53 -17.06 -28.52
CA ALA A 85 -14.71 -16.27 -28.84
C ALA A 85 -14.69 -14.93 -28.08
N LEU A 86 -15.12 -13.86 -28.75
CA LEU A 86 -15.11 -12.51 -28.16
C LEU A 86 -15.93 -12.44 -26.86
N GLN A 87 -17.02 -13.20 -26.79
CA GLN A 87 -17.86 -13.31 -25.59
C GLN A 87 -17.09 -13.91 -24.40
N ASP A 88 -16.23 -14.90 -24.64
CA ASP A 88 -15.40 -15.52 -23.60
C ASP A 88 -14.32 -14.54 -23.12
N ILE A 89 -13.67 -13.82 -24.05
CA ILE A 89 -12.66 -12.80 -23.72
C ILE A 89 -13.26 -11.69 -22.86
N ALA A 90 -14.46 -11.20 -23.21
CA ALA A 90 -15.17 -10.20 -22.41
C ALA A 90 -15.55 -10.75 -21.03
N GLY A 91 -16.06 -11.99 -20.95
CA GLY A 91 -16.39 -12.63 -19.68
C GLY A 91 -15.19 -12.80 -18.75
N PHE A 92 -14.02 -13.18 -19.29
CA PHE A 92 -12.79 -13.26 -18.49
C PHE A 92 -12.28 -11.90 -18.03
N HIS A 93 -12.43 -10.86 -18.85
CA HIS A 93 -12.10 -9.49 -18.46
C HIS A 93 -12.96 -9.01 -17.28
N ASP A 94 -14.27 -9.19 -17.38
CA ASP A 94 -15.20 -8.76 -16.32
C ASP A 94 -14.93 -9.52 -15.02
N ARG A 95 -14.64 -10.83 -15.12
CA ARG A 95 -14.23 -11.61 -13.95
C ARG A 95 -12.92 -11.15 -13.33
N MET A 96 -11.92 -10.81 -14.13
CA MET A 96 -10.67 -10.24 -13.60
C MET A 96 -10.93 -8.94 -12.82
N GLN A 97 -11.80 -8.07 -13.32
CA GLN A 97 -12.18 -6.83 -12.64
C GLN A 97 -12.94 -7.08 -11.33
N ASP A 98 -13.85 -8.05 -11.32
CA ASP A 98 -14.57 -8.46 -10.10
C ASP A 98 -13.61 -9.04 -9.07
N THR A 99 -12.66 -9.89 -9.46
CA THR A 99 -11.63 -10.44 -8.56
C THR A 99 -10.79 -9.34 -7.92
N VAL A 100 -10.42 -8.29 -8.68
CA VAL A 100 -9.73 -7.10 -8.11
C VAL A 100 -10.58 -6.40 -7.06
N ARG A 101 -11.86 -6.17 -7.34
CA ARG A 101 -12.76 -5.52 -6.39
C ARG A 101 -12.94 -6.37 -5.13
N GLU A 102 -13.22 -7.66 -5.30
CA GLU A 102 -13.39 -8.61 -4.20
C GLU A 102 -12.14 -8.71 -3.33
N GLY A 103 -10.94 -8.77 -3.94
CA GLY A 103 -9.68 -8.76 -3.22
C GLY A 103 -9.48 -7.50 -2.37
N ILE A 104 -9.72 -6.33 -2.95
CA ILE A 104 -9.65 -5.05 -2.24
C ILE A 104 -10.65 -5.04 -1.06
N TYR A 105 -11.90 -5.48 -1.28
CA TYR A 105 -12.90 -5.55 -0.21
C TYR A 105 -12.51 -6.52 0.91
N GLN A 106 -11.93 -7.67 0.56
CA GLN A 106 -11.47 -8.63 1.56
C GLN A 106 -10.32 -8.06 2.42
N ILE A 107 -9.36 -7.38 1.80
CA ILE A 107 -8.26 -6.71 2.52
C ILE A 107 -8.83 -5.63 3.46
N ILE A 108 -9.73 -4.77 2.97
CA ILE A 108 -10.38 -3.73 3.79
C ILE A 108 -11.10 -4.37 4.98
N LYS A 109 -11.89 -5.42 4.73
CA LYS A 109 -12.66 -6.08 5.78
C LYS A 109 -11.76 -6.65 6.88
N VAL A 110 -10.70 -7.36 6.50
CA VAL A 110 -9.77 -7.93 7.48
C VAL A 110 -9.00 -6.84 8.21
N GLN A 111 -8.49 -5.84 7.51
CA GLN A 111 -7.77 -4.73 8.16
C GLN A 111 -8.67 -3.92 9.09
N ALA A 112 -9.92 -3.65 8.71
CA ALA A 112 -10.88 -2.95 9.57
C ALA A 112 -11.15 -3.73 10.87
N ILE A 113 -11.35 -5.05 10.78
CA ILE A 113 -11.53 -5.90 11.96
C ILE A 113 -10.27 -5.88 12.83
N THR A 114 -9.08 -5.99 12.23
CA THR A 114 -7.81 -5.92 12.96
C THR A 114 -7.65 -4.57 13.66
N LEU A 115 -7.89 -3.46 12.98
CA LEU A 115 -7.80 -2.11 13.56
C LEU A 115 -8.80 -1.91 14.71
N LEU A 116 -10.04 -2.39 14.56
CA LEU A 116 -11.04 -2.35 15.64
C LEU A 116 -10.60 -3.16 16.87
N ALA A 117 -10.04 -4.36 16.65
CA ALA A 117 -9.48 -5.16 17.72
C ALA A 117 -8.31 -4.43 18.40
N LEU A 118 -7.38 -3.87 17.63
CA LEU A 118 -6.25 -3.12 18.18
C LEU A 118 -6.73 -1.92 18.99
N TYR A 119 -7.64 -1.11 18.46
CA TYR A 119 -8.18 0.04 19.17
C TYR A 119 -8.77 -0.36 20.53
N THR A 120 -9.43 -1.52 20.59
CA THR A 120 -10.04 -2.05 21.84
C THR A 120 -9.00 -2.59 22.82
N PHE A 121 -7.96 -3.27 22.32
CA PHE A 121 -7.00 -4.02 23.15
C PHE A 121 -5.63 -3.33 23.31
N VAL A 122 -5.41 -2.15 22.73
CA VAL A 122 -4.09 -1.49 22.70
C VAL A 122 -3.54 -1.21 24.10
N GLY A 123 -4.36 -0.71 25.03
CA GLY A 123 -3.92 -0.41 26.40
C GLY A 123 -3.41 -1.66 27.13
N PRO A 124 -4.24 -2.72 27.28
CA PRO A 124 -3.79 -3.98 27.86
C PRO A 124 -2.57 -4.58 27.16
N LEU A 125 -2.49 -4.48 25.83
CA LEU A 125 -1.35 -4.97 25.04
C LEU A 125 -0.07 -4.21 25.38
N PHE A 126 -0.13 -2.87 25.44
CA PHE A 126 1.03 -2.03 25.74
C PHE A 126 1.50 -2.26 27.18
N HIS A 127 0.58 -2.34 28.13
CA HIS A 127 0.90 -2.65 29.53
C HIS A 127 1.54 -4.03 29.69
N ALA A 128 1.04 -5.05 28.98
CA ALA A 128 1.60 -6.40 29.02
C ALA A 128 3.03 -6.49 28.45
N ILE A 129 3.34 -5.68 27.44
CA ILE A 129 4.68 -5.62 26.81
C ILE A 129 5.62 -4.66 27.58
N GLY A 130 5.08 -3.85 28.50
CA GLY A 130 5.84 -2.85 29.27
C GLY A 130 6.16 -1.58 28.48
N ILE A 131 5.32 -1.23 27.49
CA ILE A 131 5.44 -0.02 26.67
C ILE A 131 4.56 1.08 27.25
N SER A 132 5.07 2.32 27.25
CA SER A 132 4.31 3.48 27.72
C SER A 132 3.10 3.78 26.84
N ASP A 133 1.98 4.13 27.49
CA ASP A 133 0.74 4.58 26.84
C ASP A 133 0.92 5.84 25.97
N LEU A 134 2.01 6.60 26.19
CA LEU A 134 2.37 7.77 25.39
C LEU A 134 2.50 7.45 23.89
N TYR A 135 2.85 6.21 23.56
CA TYR A 135 3.05 5.76 22.19
C TYR A 135 1.76 5.31 21.48
N ILE A 136 0.65 5.15 22.22
CA ILE A 136 -0.61 4.61 21.70
C ILE A 136 -1.16 5.44 20.53
N PRO A 137 -1.26 6.79 20.59
CA PRO A 137 -1.81 7.57 19.49
C PRO A 137 -0.99 7.41 18.20
N LEU A 138 0.33 7.48 18.32
CA LEU A 138 1.25 7.29 17.19
C LEU A 138 1.13 5.88 16.61
N PHE A 139 1.08 4.85 17.46
CA PHE A 139 0.89 3.47 17.05
C PHE A 139 -0.41 3.26 16.27
N LEU A 140 -1.54 3.80 16.74
CA LEU A 140 -2.83 3.65 16.07
C LEU A 140 -2.85 4.33 14.70
N VAL A 141 -2.29 5.54 14.59
CA VAL A 141 -2.14 6.25 13.31
C VAL A 141 -1.27 5.45 12.33
N GLN A 142 -0.16 4.89 12.82
CA GLN A 142 0.72 4.06 12.01
C GLN A 142 0.09 2.73 11.60
N ALA A 143 -0.73 2.12 12.46
CA ALA A 143 -1.46 0.91 12.13
C ALA A 143 -2.43 1.16 10.96
N VAL A 144 -3.16 2.29 10.99
CA VAL A 144 -4.03 2.71 9.89
C VAL A 144 -3.21 2.98 8.62
N ALA A 145 -2.09 3.70 8.72
CA ALA A 145 -1.20 3.95 7.60
C ALA A 145 -0.72 2.64 6.97
N ALA A 146 -0.23 1.71 7.78
CA ALA A 146 0.26 0.41 7.33
C ALA A 146 -0.87 -0.43 6.68
N SER A 147 -2.12 -0.33 7.15
CA SER A 147 -3.27 -0.92 6.45
C SER A 147 -3.48 -0.32 5.06
N PHE A 148 -3.37 1.00 4.88
CA PHE A 148 -3.41 1.63 3.55
C PHE A 148 -2.27 1.17 2.66
N GLN A 149 -1.09 0.91 3.22
CA GLN A 149 0.05 0.40 2.48
C GLN A 149 -0.22 -0.99 1.89
N VAL A 150 -0.89 -1.90 2.61
CA VAL A 150 -1.29 -3.20 2.04
C VAL A 150 -2.23 -3.05 0.86
N LEU A 151 -3.23 -2.18 1.01
CA LEU A 151 -4.13 -1.88 -0.10
C LEU A 151 -3.37 -1.32 -1.30
N LEU A 152 -2.40 -0.44 -1.07
CA LEU A 152 -1.57 0.11 -2.12
C LEU A 152 -0.72 -0.98 -2.80
N LEU A 153 -0.17 -1.92 -2.03
CA LEU A 153 0.54 -3.08 -2.57
C LEU A 153 -0.36 -3.92 -3.48
N ALA A 154 -1.61 -4.15 -3.09
CA ALA A 154 -2.55 -4.88 -3.93
C ALA A 154 -2.84 -4.16 -5.25
N VAL A 155 -3.00 -2.84 -5.20
CA VAL A 155 -3.17 -2.00 -6.40
C VAL A 155 -1.92 -2.03 -7.30
N LEU A 156 -0.72 -1.92 -6.71
CA LEU A 156 0.53 -2.00 -7.46
C LEU A 156 0.72 -3.37 -8.10
N ASN A 157 0.37 -4.45 -7.40
CA ASN A 157 0.42 -5.81 -7.92
C ASN A 157 -0.46 -5.97 -9.18
N VAL A 158 -1.68 -5.43 -9.19
CA VAL A 158 -2.52 -5.39 -10.39
C VAL A 158 -1.84 -4.65 -11.55
N PHE A 159 -1.21 -3.49 -11.30
CA PHE A 159 -0.47 -2.79 -12.35
C PHE A 159 0.73 -3.59 -12.87
N PHE A 160 1.43 -4.32 -11.99
CA PHE A 160 2.53 -5.19 -12.41
C PHE A 160 2.05 -6.33 -13.31
N TYR A 161 0.94 -6.99 -12.96
CA TYR A 161 0.35 -8.02 -13.81
C TYR A 161 -0.10 -7.49 -15.17
N LEU A 162 -0.69 -6.29 -15.20
CA LEU A 162 -1.13 -5.64 -16.45
C LEU A 162 0.02 -4.96 -17.23
N ASP A 163 1.27 -5.15 -16.80
CA ASP A 163 2.51 -4.54 -17.34
C ASP A 163 2.44 -3.00 -17.46
N ARG A 164 1.68 -2.35 -16.56
CA ARG A 164 1.46 -0.89 -16.50
C ARG A 164 2.58 -0.17 -15.74
N ARG A 165 3.78 -0.25 -16.30
CA ARG A 165 5.02 0.23 -15.64
C ARG A 165 5.04 1.74 -15.40
N ARG A 166 4.42 2.55 -16.27
CA ARG A 166 4.42 4.01 -16.14
C ARG A 166 3.58 4.45 -14.94
N GLU A 167 2.45 3.78 -14.75
CA GLU A 167 1.50 3.98 -13.67
C GLU A 167 2.13 3.59 -12.33
N VAL A 168 2.87 2.47 -12.27
CA VAL A 168 3.67 2.09 -11.09
C VAL A 168 4.68 3.17 -10.71
N VAL A 169 5.48 3.65 -11.67
CA VAL A 169 6.48 4.70 -11.40
C VAL A 169 5.82 5.99 -10.92
N LEU A 170 4.70 6.38 -11.53
CA LEU A 170 3.96 7.59 -11.14
C LEU A 170 3.44 7.49 -9.70
N ILE A 171 2.81 6.36 -9.34
CA ILE A 171 2.23 6.15 -8.01
C ILE A 171 3.32 6.05 -6.94
N THR A 172 4.42 5.35 -7.22
CA THR A 172 5.54 5.23 -6.28
C THR A 172 6.30 6.54 -6.12
N ALA A 173 6.49 7.32 -7.19
CA ALA A 173 7.07 8.66 -7.10
C ALA A 173 6.16 9.62 -6.30
N LEU A 174 4.84 9.55 -6.51
CA LEU A 174 3.87 10.32 -5.74
C LEU A 174 3.97 10.01 -4.25
N LEU A 175 4.04 8.73 -3.87
CA LEU A 175 4.24 8.30 -2.49
C LEU A 175 5.51 8.91 -1.90
N THR A 176 6.63 8.81 -2.61
CA THR A 176 7.93 9.29 -2.12
C THR A 176 7.93 10.78 -1.89
N VAL A 177 7.42 11.55 -2.85
CA VAL A 177 7.35 13.02 -2.73
C VAL A 177 6.42 13.44 -1.61
N LEU A 178 5.21 12.86 -1.55
CA LEU A 178 4.24 13.20 -0.50
C LEU A 178 4.75 12.80 0.87
N ASN A 179 5.31 11.60 1.03
CA ASN A 179 5.81 11.14 2.32
C ASN A 179 6.97 12.01 2.81
N LEU A 180 7.92 12.34 1.93
CA LEU A 180 9.03 13.22 2.28
C LEU A 180 8.54 14.61 2.72
N ALA A 181 7.68 15.25 1.91
CA ALA A 181 7.19 16.59 2.19
C ALA A 181 6.33 16.65 3.47
N LEU A 182 5.41 15.70 3.63
CA LEU A 182 4.52 15.65 4.79
C LEU A 182 5.24 15.20 6.07
N SER A 183 6.29 14.39 5.97
CA SER A 183 7.12 14.03 7.13
C SER A 183 7.98 15.19 7.61
N VAL A 184 8.53 16.00 6.69
CA VAL A 184 9.22 17.24 7.07
C VAL A 184 8.24 18.22 7.73
N LEU A 185 7.04 18.36 7.17
CA LEU A 185 6.00 19.21 7.75
C LEU A 185 5.56 18.74 9.14
N SER A 186 5.37 17.43 9.35
CA SER A 186 4.94 16.90 10.65
C SER A 186 5.96 17.16 11.75
N ILE A 187 7.26 17.16 11.43
CA ILE A 187 8.32 17.52 12.37
C ILE A 187 8.20 18.98 12.82
N HIS A 188 7.90 19.90 11.90
CA HIS A 188 7.72 21.31 12.23
C HIS A 188 6.44 21.59 13.02
N LEU A 189 5.40 20.78 12.85
CA LEU A 189 4.14 20.89 13.59
C LEU A 189 4.23 20.33 15.02
N GLY A 190 5.24 19.49 15.31
CA GLY A 190 5.53 18.96 16.64
C GLY A 190 5.13 17.50 16.84
N ALA A 191 5.43 16.98 18.03
CA ALA A 191 5.37 15.55 18.34
C ALA A 191 3.97 14.92 18.21
N GLU A 192 2.91 15.70 18.36
CA GLU A 192 1.52 15.24 18.22
C GLU A 192 1.17 14.85 16.77
N TYR A 193 1.86 15.43 15.78
CA TYR A 193 1.62 15.20 14.35
C TYR A 193 2.50 14.12 13.75
N PHE A 194 3.36 13.47 14.55
CA PHE A 194 4.20 12.40 14.07
C PHE A 194 3.34 11.26 13.49
N GLY A 195 3.74 10.72 12.35
CA GLY A 195 3.05 9.63 11.65
C GLY A 195 1.85 10.04 10.79
N TYR A 196 1.17 11.15 11.08
CA TYR A 196 0.06 11.63 10.25
C TYR A 196 0.48 11.96 8.82
N GLY A 197 1.70 12.49 8.65
CA GLY A 197 2.24 12.77 7.33
C GLY A 197 2.33 11.53 6.44
N PHE A 198 2.78 10.40 7.01
CA PHE A 198 2.85 9.11 6.32
C PHE A 198 1.46 8.56 6.01
N ALA A 199 0.54 8.60 7.00
CA ALA A 199 -0.84 8.13 6.83
C ALA A 199 -1.55 8.87 5.68
N VAL A 200 -1.43 10.20 5.63
CA VAL A 200 -2.03 11.03 4.57
C VAL A 200 -1.36 10.79 3.23
N ALA A 201 -0.03 10.69 3.18
CA ALA A 201 0.70 10.38 1.94
C ALA A 201 0.22 9.06 1.33
N LEU A 202 0.08 8.02 2.15
CA LEU A 202 -0.41 6.71 1.72
C LEU A 202 -1.87 6.76 1.28
N LEU A 203 -2.74 7.44 2.02
CA LEU A 203 -4.15 7.56 1.66
C LEU A 203 -4.33 8.24 0.29
N VAL A 204 -3.67 9.38 0.08
CA VAL A 204 -3.74 10.12 -1.20
C VAL A 204 -3.20 9.26 -2.34
N THR A 205 -2.07 8.59 -2.13
CA THR A 205 -1.46 7.69 -3.12
C THR A 205 -2.36 6.51 -3.45
N LEU A 206 -2.98 5.89 -2.43
CA LEU A 206 -3.91 4.78 -2.59
C LEU A 206 -5.14 5.20 -3.41
N LEU A 207 -5.75 6.34 -3.08
CA LEU A 207 -6.90 6.87 -3.82
C LEU A 207 -6.53 7.15 -5.29
N ALA A 208 -5.36 7.74 -5.54
CA ALA A 208 -4.85 7.93 -6.91
C ALA A 208 -4.67 6.59 -7.64
N GLY A 209 -4.11 5.58 -6.98
CA GLY A 209 -3.94 4.23 -7.52
C GLY A 209 -5.27 3.56 -7.89
N LEU A 210 -6.25 3.59 -6.98
CA LEU A 210 -7.58 3.04 -7.20
C LEU A 210 -8.30 3.71 -8.38
N LEU A 211 -8.19 5.05 -8.50
CA LEU A 211 -8.76 5.79 -9.62
C LEU A 211 -8.11 5.39 -10.95
N LEU A 212 -6.79 5.16 -10.98
CA LEU A 212 -6.09 4.71 -12.18
C LEU A 212 -6.48 3.28 -12.57
N VAL A 213 -6.62 2.36 -11.61
CA VAL A 213 -7.12 1.00 -11.85
C VAL A 213 -8.53 1.03 -12.44
N GLN A 214 -9.43 1.84 -11.87
CA GLN A 214 -10.79 1.98 -12.38
C GLN A 214 -10.83 2.53 -13.81
N ARG A 215 -9.98 3.52 -14.13
CA ARG A 215 -9.85 4.06 -15.50
C ARG A 215 -9.28 3.03 -16.47
N LEU A 216 -8.32 2.22 -16.01
CA LEU A 216 -7.70 1.18 -16.82
C LEU A 216 -8.72 0.14 -17.27
N PHE A 217 -9.51 -0.40 -16.35
CA PHE A 217 -10.56 -1.36 -16.67
C PHE A 217 -11.65 -0.78 -17.59
N ARG A 218 -12.11 0.46 -17.34
CA ARG A 218 -13.11 1.11 -18.20
C ARG A 218 -12.61 1.35 -19.63
N ARG A 219 -11.32 1.62 -19.81
CA ARG A 219 -10.73 1.84 -21.14
C ARG A 219 -10.62 0.54 -21.93
N LEU A 220 -10.41 -0.58 -21.25
CA LEU A 220 -10.39 -1.92 -21.86
C LEU A 220 -11.79 -2.31 -22.37
N GLU A 221 -12.85 -2.04 -21.60
CA GLU A 221 -14.24 -2.18 -22.09
C GLU A 221 -14.45 -1.36 -23.38
N TYR A 222 -14.07 -0.08 -23.38
CA TYR A 222 -14.26 0.81 -24.53
C TYR A 222 -13.52 0.34 -25.80
N GLN A 223 -12.27 -0.12 -25.67
CA GLN A 223 -11.49 -0.60 -26.83
C GLN A 223 -12.01 -1.92 -27.39
N THR A 224 -12.63 -2.75 -26.54
CA THR A 224 -13.18 -4.05 -26.97
C THR A 224 -14.56 -3.88 -27.61
N PHE A 225 -15.39 -2.95 -27.12
CA PHE A 225 -16.77 -2.77 -27.60
C PHE A 225 -16.98 -1.67 -28.66
N MET A 226 -16.18 -0.58 -28.69
CA MET A 226 -16.42 0.54 -29.62
C MET A 226 -15.57 0.54 -30.89
N LEU A 227 -14.57 -0.33 -31.02
CA LEU A 227 -13.84 -0.54 -32.29
C LEU A 227 -14.53 -1.54 -33.24
N GLN A 228 -15.73 -2.02 -32.87
CA GLN A 228 -16.58 -2.88 -33.71
C GLN A 228 -17.88 -2.16 -34.14
N GLY A 229 -17.77 -0.87 -34.46
CA GLY A 229 -18.78 -0.11 -35.20
C GLY A 229 -18.31 0.18 -36.61
#